data_AF-A0A7V9LBA1-F1
#
_entry.id   AF-A0A7V9LBA1-F1
#
_cell.length_a   1.000
_cell.length_b   1.000
_cell.length_c   1.000
_cell.angle_alpha   90.00
_cell.angle_beta   90.00
_cell.angle_gamma   90.00
#
_symmetry.space_group_name_H-M   'P 1'
#
loop_
_entity.id
_entity.type
_entity.pdbx_description
1 polymer ?
#
loop_
_entity_poly.entity_id
_entity_poly.type
_entity_poly.pdbx_seq_one_letter_code
_entity_poly.pdbx_strand_id
1 'polypeptide(L)'
;IYSHEAIQLDDHMRDFVLDLAKRMNALVVPRGSVRRLLSRDWYDDGPLDLVGRFRGLDAAGLDFDVIDPSALVGVLRAALERDLDDVTLPIVMAHHRFCVRPELVIPLAPYVLASTVPLIRVSGAEMALRAGDPALADRMLGEHAASIQLDHHPWHYGQLLAQLRPSYTLSRLRETRRRDVRSWDDEQGDRVALAGIALEALHRPKQAAAMYRKALAREGWLAGFLNPRLENLGETVEEDQEDDDES
;
A
#
# COMPACT_ATOMS: atom_id res chain seq x y z
N ILE A 1 6.64 -2.56 -36.97
CA ILE A 1 5.67 -1.45 -37.11
C ILE A 1 4.30 -2.03 -36.84
N TYR A 2 3.87 -2.00 -35.57
CA TYR A 2 2.50 -2.37 -35.22
C TYR A 2 1.62 -1.19 -35.65
N SER A 3 0.85 -1.39 -36.73
CA SER A 3 -0.17 -0.43 -37.14
C SER A 3 -1.32 -0.51 -36.13
N HIS A 4 -1.63 0.62 -35.50
CA HIS A 4 -2.77 0.79 -34.60
C HIS A 4 -4.12 0.90 -35.35
N GLU A 5 -4.20 0.55 -36.63
CA GLU A 5 -5.38 0.82 -37.48
C GLU A 5 -6.56 -0.16 -37.37
N ALA A 6 -6.75 -0.88 -36.26
CA ALA A 6 -7.88 -1.83 -36.17
C ALA A 6 -8.60 -1.90 -34.83
N ILE A 7 -8.55 -0.83 -34.03
CA ILE A 7 -9.53 -0.61 -32.97
C ILE A 7 -10.17 0.73 -33.28
N GLN A 8 -11.50 0.76 -33.51
CA GLN A 8 -12.30 1.98 -33.64
C GLN A 8 -12.37 2.71 -32.29
N LEU A 9 -11.21 3.01 -31.72
CA LEU A 9 -11.06 3.56 -30.38
C LEU A 9 -11.75 4.92 -30.28
N ASP A 10 -11.67 5.72 -31.35
CA ASP A 10 -12.32 7.03 -31.41
C ASP A 10 -13.84 6.92 -31.30
N ASP A 11 -14.47 5.98 -32.01
CA ASP A 11 -15.92 5.77 -31.94
C ASP A 11 -16.34 5.21 -30.58
N HIS A 12 -15.59 4.23 -30.04
CA HIS A 12 -15.87 3.64 -28.73
C HIS A 12 -15.69 4.66 -27.60
N MET A 13 -14.63 5.49 -27.66
CA MET A 13 -14.41 6.56 -26.69
C MET A 13 -15.47 7.65 -26.81
N ARG A 14 -15.86 8.03 -28.03
CA ARG A 14 -16.95 8.99 -28.24
C ARG A 14 -18.23 8.48 -27.59
N ASP A 15 -18.63 7.25 -27.88
CA ASP A 15 -19.88 6.68 -27.37
C ASP A 15 -19.83 6.52 -25.85
N PHE A 16 -18.68 6.11 -25.29
CA PHE A 16 -18.46 6.08 -23.83
C PHE A 16 -18.58 7.47 -23.19
N VAL A 17 -17.93 8.50 -23.77
CA VAL A 17 -17.97 9.87 -23.24
C VAL A 17 -19.39 10.45 -23.31
N LEU A 18 -20.13 10.18 -24.39
CA LEU A 18 -21.52 10.60 -24.52
C LEU A 18 -22.45 9.91 -23.51
N ASP A 19 -22.27 8.61 -23.30
CA ASP A 19 -23.02 7.86 -22.28
C ASP A 19 -22.69 8.36 -20.86
N LEU A 20 -21.41 8.58 -20.56
CA LEU A 20 -20.95 9.14 -19.29
C LEU A 20 -21.53 10.54 -19.06
N ALA A 21 -21.49 11.43 -20.07
CA ALA A 21 -22.07 12.76 -19.99
C ALA A 21 -23.58 12.70 -19.70
N LYS A 22 -24.31 11.80 -20.35
CA LYS A 22 -25.73 11.56 -20.08
C LYS A 22 -25.99 11.11 -18.64
N ARG A 23 -25.18 10.16 -18.13
CA ARG A 23 -25.31 9.67 -16.74
C ARG A 23 -25.00 10.74 -15.70
N MET A 24 -24.06 11.63 -16.00
CA MET A 24 -23.69 12.74 -15.13
C MET A 24 -24.62 13.96 -15.26
N ASN A 25 -25.65 13.90 -16.12
CA ASN A 25 -26.50 15.04 -16.48
C ASN A 25 -25.67 16.25 -16.95
N ALA A 26 -24.56 16.00 -17.65
CA ALA A 26 -23.66 17.01 -18.16
C ALA A 26 -24.13 17.53 -19.52
N LEU A 27 -24.00 18.84 -19.73
CA LEU A 27 -24.29 19.46 -21.01
C LEU A 27 -23.17 19.14 -22.01
N VAL A 28 -23.48 18.39 -23.07
CA VAL A 28 -22.55 18.15 -24.17
C VAL A 28 -22.58 19.36 -25.11
N VAL A 29 -21.47 20.08 -25.22
CA VAL A 29 -21.31 21.18 -26.18
C VAL A 29 -20.66 20.66 -27.47
N PRO A 30 -21.22 20.95 -28.66
CA PRO A 30 -20.74 20.40 -29.93
C PRO A 30 -19.37 20.95 -30.33
N ARG A 31 -19.01 22.13 -29.81
CA ARG A 31 -17.71 22.78 -29.95
C ARG A 31 -17.40 23.56 -28.68
N GLY A 32 -16.16 23.49 -28.23
CA GLY A 32 -15.64 24.26 -27.13
C GLY A 32 -14.13 24.05 -27.05
N SER A 33 -13.39 25.06 -26.59
CA SER A 33 -12.00 24.85 -26.22
C SER A 33 -11.98 24.41 -24.75
N VAL A 34 -11.58 23.16 -24.51
CA VAL A 34 -11.15 22.79 -23.17
C VAL A 34 -9.83 23.54 -22.96
N ARG A 35 -9.83 24.56 -22.10
CA ARG A 35 -8.55 25.10 -21.61
C ARG A 35 -7.81 23.91 -21.04
N ARG A 36 -6.64 23.61 -21.60
CA ARG A 36 -5.76 22.58 -21.05
C ARG A 36 -5.55 22.92 -19.58
N LEU A 37 -6.23 22.21 -18.69
CA LEU A 37 -5.91 22.12 -17.28
C LEU A 37 -4.69 21.21 -17.12
N LEU A 38 -3.69 21.41 -17.97
CA LEU A 38 -2.33 21.02 -17.64
C LEU A 38 -1.84 22.18 -16.80
N SER A 39 -1.98 22.05 -15.48
CA SER A 39 -0.88 22.56 -14.67
C SER A 39 0.38 21.97 -15.30
N ARG A 40 1.34 22.81 -15.72
CA ARG A 40 2.64 22.31 -16.21
C ARG A 40 3.31 21.40 -15.18
N ASP A 41 2.84 21.48 -13.93
CA ASP A 41 3.41 20.88 -12.74
C ASP A 41 2.49 19.85 -12.05
N TRP A 42 1.32 19.51 -12.61
CA TRP A 42 0.43 18.49 -12.01
C TRP A 42 0.09 17.42 -13.05
N TYR A 43 0.62 16.21 -12.82
CA TYR A 43 0.24 14.99 -13.52
C TYR A 43 -0.32 13.98 -12.52
N ASP A 44 -1.31 13.21 -12.97
CA ASP A 44 -1.95 12.11 -12.23
C ASP A 44 -1.22 10.77 -12.47
N ASP A 45 -0.06 10.80 -13.14
CA ASP A 45 0.70 9.61 -13.57
C ASP A 45 1.58 9.02 -12.43
N GLY A 46 1.23 9.31 -11.18
CA GLY A 46 1.98 8.86 -10.00
C GLY A 46 3.33 9.56 -9.83
N PRO A 47 4.29 8.96 -9.10
CA PRO A 47 5.54 9.60 -8.69
C PRO A 47 6.59 9.74 -9.83
N LEU A 48 6.19 9.58 -11.09
CA LEU A 48 7.10 9.61 -12.24
C LEU A 48 7.47 11.05 -12.61
N ASP A 49 8.78 11.31 -12.73
CA ASP A 49 9.30 12.60 -13.18
C ASP A 49 9.27 12.76 -14.71
N LEU A 50 8.09 13.10 -15.24
CA LEU A 50 7.91 13.24 -16.70
C LEU A 50 8.65 14.44 -17.31
N VAL A 51 8.94 15.47 -16.49
CA VAL A 51 9.55 16.72 -16.93
C VAL A 51 11.07 16.74 -16.73
N GLY A 52 11.63 15.71 -16.09
CA GLY A 52 13.05 15.61 -15.81
C GLY A 52 13.54 16.56 -14.71
N ARG A 53 12.65 17.02 -13.82
CA ARG A 53 12.97 17.93 -12.71
C ARG A 53 13.79 17.25 -11.61
N PHE A 54 13.69 15.94 -11.51
CA PHE A 54 14.33 15.07 -10.54
C PHE A 54 15.29 14.08 -11.22
N ARG A 55 15.80 14.41 -12.41
CA ARG A 55 16.81 13.61 -13.15
C ARG A 55 18.02 13.22 -12.32
N GLY A 56 18.38 13.98 -11.28
CA GLY A 56 19.45 13.62 -10.37
C GLY A 56 19.21 12.30 -9.63
N LEU A 57 17.95 11.88 -9.47
CA LEU A 57 17.59 10.57 -8.90
C LEU A 57 17.82 9.41 -9.88
N ASP A 58 17.57 9.63 -11.17
CA ASP A 58 17.75 8.63 -12.23
C ASP A 58 19.15 8.65 -12.86
N ALA A 59 19.90 9.73 -12.66
CA ALA A 59 21.25 9.87 -13.17
C ALA A 59 22.15 8.79 -12.56
N ALA A 60 23.04 8.24 -13.39
CA ALA A 60 23.99 7.16 -13.06
C ALA A 60 24.93 7.42 -11.86
N GLY A 61 24.76 8.52 -11.13
CA GLY A 61 25.54 8.88 -9.94
C GLY A 61 24.97 8.35 -8.61
N LEU A 62 23.69 7.98 -8.54
CA LEU A 62 23.11 7.41 -7.32
C LEU A 62 23.07 5.89 -7.38
N ASP A 63 24.11 5.27 -6.82
CA ASP A 63 24.13 3.83 -6.64
C ASP A 63 23.52 3.46 -5.28
N PHE A 64 22.18 3.34 -5.27
CA PHE A 64 21.43 2.87 -4.10
C PHE A 64 21.79 1.43 -3.69
N ASP A 65 22.45 0.64 -4.53
CA ASP A 65 22.84 -0.73 -4.16
C ASP A 65 23.99 -0.73 -3.16
N VAL A 66 24.88 0.27 -3.23
CA VAL A 66 26.08 0.34 -2.39
C VAL A 66 26.05 1.50 -1.39
N ILE A 67 25.04 2.38 -1.47
CA ILE A 67 24.97 3.54 -0.58
C ILE A 67 24.87 3.12 0.89
N ASP A 68 25.71 3.74 1.72
CA ASP A 68 25.60 3.67 3.17
C ASP A 68 24.32 4.41 3.60
N PRO A 69 23.40 3.77 4.36
CA PRO A 69 22.21 4.44 4.88
C PRO A 69 22.51 5.77 5.59
N SER A 70 23.64 5.88 6.30
CA SER A 70 24.02 7.11 7.00
C SER A 70 24.35 8.28 6.07
N ALA A 71 24.80 8.00 4.84
CA ALA A 71 25.12 9.00 3.83
C ALA A 71 23.92 9.39 2.95
N LEU A 72 22.85 8.59 2.97
CA LEU A 72 21.71 8.69 2.05
C LEU A 72 21.11 10.10 1.97
N VAL A 73 20.83 10.73 3.10
CA VAL A 73 20.18 12.05 3.14
C VAL A 73 21.03 13.12 2.47
N GLY A 74 22.35 13.13 2.72
CA GLY A 74 23.26 14.10 2.11
C GLY A 74 23.34 13.91 0.60
N VAL A 75 23.42 12.66 0.17
CA VAL A 75 23.48 12.27 -1.24
C VAL A 75 22.18 12.63 -1.98
N LEU A 76 21.02 12.36 -1.40
CA LEU A 76 19.72 12.73 -1.98
C LEU A 76 19.57 14.24 -2.12
N ARG A 77 19.94 15.02 -1.10
CA ARG A 77 19.89 16.49 -1.17
C ARG A 77 20.80 17.05 -2.25
N ALA A 78 22.01 16.49 -2.39
CA ALA A 78 22.94 16.88 -3.43
C ALA A 78 22.38 16.57 -4.83
N ALA A 79 21.78 15.39 -5.01
CA ALA A 79 21.21 14.97 -6.29
C ALA A 79 19.93 15.73 -6.66
N LEU A 80 19.09 16.07 -5.69
CA LEU A 80 17.84 16.80 -5.89
C LEU A 80 18.04 18.30 -6.02
N GLU A 81 19.18 18.83 -5.57
CA GLU A 81 19.46 20.25 -5.37
C GLU A 81 18.35 20.96 -4.55
N ARG A 82 17.71 20.22 -3.64
CA ARG A 82 16.54 20.62 -2.86
C ARG A 82 16.47 19.90 -1.52
N ASP A 83 15.70 20.46 -0.60
CA ASP A 83 15.35 19.79 0.66
C ASP A 83 14.42 18.60 0.46
N LEU A 84 14.47 17.67 1.42
CA LEU A 84 13.53 16.56 1.54
C LEU A 84 12.28 17.07 2.26
N ASP A 85 11.15 17.05 1.56
CA ASP A 85 9.87 17.65 1.95
C ASP A 85 8.69 16.85 1.37
N ASP A 86 7.47 17.31 1.60
CA ASP A 86 6.24 16.66 1.13
C ASP A 86 6.15 16.52 -0.40
N VAL A 87 6.97 17.24 -1.16
CA VAL A 87 7.02 17.18 -2.63
C VAL A 87 8.06 16.16 -3.11
N THR A 88 9.22 16.11 -2.46
CA THR A 88 10.36 15.29 -2.91
C THR A 88 10.35 13.89 -2.33
N LEU A 89 9.84 13.70 -1.11
CA LEU A 89 9.78 12.41 -0.43
C LEU A 89 9.01 11.33 -1.22
N PRO A 90 7.82 11.58 -1.80
CA PRO A 90 7.11 10.56 -2.56
C PRO A 90 7.94 10.00 -3.73
N ILE A 91 8.71 10.87 -4.38
CA ILE A 91 9.52 10.52 -5.54
C ILE A 91 10.72 9.67 -5.12
N VAL A 92 11.41 10.07 -4.05
CA VAL A 92 12.51 9.30 -3.45
C VAL A 92 12.02 7.91 -3.03
N MET A 93 10.92 7.85 -2.30
CA MET A 93 10.39 6.61 -1.74
C MET A 93 9.78 5.68 -2.81
N ALA A 94 9.30 6.25 -3.93
CA ALA A 94 8.84 5.46 -5.07
C ALA A 94 9.98 4.75 -5.83
N HIS A 95 11.24 5.10 -5.54
CA HIS A 95 12.37 4.45 -6.19
C HIS A 95 12.42 2.96 -5.82
N HIS A 96 12.46 2.09 -6.84
CA HIS A 96 12.35 0.62 -6.67
C HIS A 96 13.38 0.02 -5.70
N ARG A 97 14.50 0.70 -5.45
CA ARG A 97 15.52 0.25 -4.51
C ARG A 97 15.06 0.24 -3.07
N PHE A 98 14.10 1.08 -2.67
CA PHE A 98 13.48 0.97 -1.34
C PHE A 98 12.69 -0.33 -1.17
N CYS A 99 12.24 -0.97 -2.27
CA CYS A 99 11.64 -2.30 -2.19
C CYS A 99 12.68 -3.40 -1.96
N VAL A 100 13.93 -3.22 -2.38
CA VAL A 100 15.01 -4.22 -2.21
C VAL A 100 15.80 -3.97 -0.92
N ARG A 101 15.98 -2.70 -0.56
CA ARG A 101 16.73 -2.20 0.59
C ARG A 101 15.83 -1.33 1.48
N PRO A 102 14.83 -1.91 2.16
CA PRO A 102 13.88 -1.15 2.97
C PRO A 102 14.55 -0.38 4.11
N GLU A 103 15.74 -0.81 4.57
CA GLU A 103 16.52 -0.13 5.60
C GLU A 103 16.94 1.29 5.22
N LEU A 104 16.92 1.65 3.94
CA LEU A 104 17.18 3.01 3.46
C LEU A 104 16.11 4.02 3.94
N VAL A 105 14.94 3.58 4.41
CA VAL A 105 13.93 4.49 4.97
C VAL A 105 14.32 5.01 6.36
N ILE A 106 15.15 4.28 7.11
CA ILE A 106 15.56 4.62 8.49
C ILE A 106 16.17 6.03 8.56
N PRO A 107 17.20 6.38 7.77
CA PRO A 107 17.75 7.74 7.75
C PRO A 107 16.76 8.81 7.27
N LEU A 108 15.70 8.43 6.56
CA LEU A 108 14.63 9.34 6.14
C LEU A 108 13.56 9.58 7.22
N ALA A 109 13.63 8.84 8.33
CA ALA A 109 12.60 8.88 9.37
C ALA A 109 12.25 10.30 9.86
N PRO A 110 13.20 11.22 10.13
CA PRO A 110 12.84 12.57 10.58
C PRO A 110 11.95 13.33 9.57
N TYR A 111 12.19 13.13 8.27
CA TYR A 111 11.44 13.79 7.19
C TYR A 111 10.07 13.15 6.99
N VAL A 112 10.01 11.81 7.01
CA VAL A 112 8.74 11.07 6.98
C VAL A 112 7.90 11.41 8.20
N LEU A 113 8.49 11.52 9.40
CA LEU A 113 7.78 11.86 10.62
C LEU A 113 7.24 13.30 10.62
N ALA A 114 7.94 14.23 9.97
CA ALA A 114 7.52 15.62 9.82
C ALA A 114 6.47 15.83 8.72
N SER A 115 6.28 14.85 7.83
CA SER A 115 5.36 14.97 6.71
C SER A 115 3.90 15.03 7.15
N THR A 116 3.13 15.91 6.51
CA THR A 116 1.68 16.01 6.72
C THR A 116 0.88 15.12 5.76
N VAL A 117 1.53 14.55 4.75
CA VAL A 117 0.89 13.76 3.71
C VAL A 117 0.73 12.31 4.19
N PRO A 118 -0.51 11.81 4.33
CA PRO A 118 -0.74 10.46 4.87
C PRO A 118 -0.06 9.36 4.06
N LEU A 119 0.00 9.50 2.73
CA LEU A 119 0.65 8.50 1.87
C LEU A 119 2.14 8.34 2.18
N ILE A 120 2.88 9.43 2.41
CA ILE A 120 4.30 9.39 2.78
C ILE A 120 4.49 8.63 4.10
N ARG A 121 3.61 8.89 5.07
CA ARG A 121 3.61 8.27 6.41
C ARG A 121 3.33 6.78 6.34
N VAL A 122 2.33 6.38 5.55
CA VAL A 122 1.95 4.98 5.33
C VAL A 122 3.03 4.22 4.57
N SER A 123 3.54 4.75 3.46
CA SER A 123 4.63 4.12 2.70
C SER A 123 5.91 4.01 3.52
N GLY A 124 6.21 5.01 4.35
CA GLY A 124 7.37 4.99 5.24
C GLY A 124 7.22 3.91 6.32
N ALA A 125 6.04 3.80 6.91
CA ALA A 125 5.73 2.75 7.88
C ALA A 125 5.85 1.34 7.27
N GLU A 126 5.37 1.14 6.04
CA GLU A 126 5.54 -0.12 5.32
C GLU A 126 7.02 -0.49 5.14
N MET A 127 7.84 0.46 4.67
CA MET A 127 9.28 0.23 4.50
C MET A 127 9.98 -0.03 5.85
N ALA A 128 9.63 0.71 6.90
CA ALA A 128 10.23 0.51 8.23
C ALA A 128 9.90 -0.86 8.81
N LEU A 129 8.66 -1.33 8.62
CA LEU A 129 8.25 -2.67 9.02
C LEU A 129 9.04 -3.74 8.24
N ARG A 130 9.19 -3.56 6.93
CA ARG A 130 10.00 -4.47 6.08
C ARG A 130 11.49 -4.43 6.42
N ALA A 131 11.99 -3.32 6.95
CA ALA A 131 13.35 -3.18 7.47
C ALA A 131 13.54 -3.85 8.85
N GLY A 132 12.47 -4.40 9.45
CA GLY A 132 12.52 -5.05 10.75
C GLY A 132 12.43 -4.09 11.95
N ASP A 133 11.96 -2.85 11.75
CA ASP A 133 11.72 -1.89 12.83
C ASP A 133 10.22 -1.58 13.00
N PRO A 134 9.45 -2.49 13.65
CA PRO A 134 8.02 -2.29 13.85
C PRO A 134 7.71 -1.09 14.76
N ALA A 135 8.62 -0.71 15.65
CA ALA A 135 8.44 0.43 16.53
C ALA A 135 8.52 1.75 15.75
N LEU A 136 9.48 1.88 14.82
CA LEU A 136 9.53 3.02 13.91
C LEU A 136 8.34 3.02 12.96
N ALA A 137 7.95 1.85 12.45
CA ALA A 137 6.79 1.73 11.57
C ALA A 137 5.51 2.25 12.24
N ASP A 138 5.24 1.86 13.50
CA ASP A 138 4.08 2.36 14.23
C ASP A 138 4.13 3.87 14.50
N ARG A 139 5.32 4.42 14.81
CA ARG A 139 5.53 5.88 14.94
C ARG A 139 5.29 6.62 13.62
N MET A 140 5.72 6.05 12.50
CA MET A 140 5.48 6.60 11.16
C MET A 140 4.00 6.58 10.80
N LEU A 141 3.31 5.49 11.14
CA LEU A 141 1.89 5.36 10.90
C LEU A 141 1.07 6.33 11.75
N GLY A 142 1.43 6.51 13.03
CA GLY A 142 0.91 7.58 13.90
C GLY A 142 -0.62 7.70 13.86
N GLU A 143 -1.13 8.92 13.73
CA GLU A 143 -2.57 9.20 13.56
C GLU A 143 -3.08 8.89 12.14
N HIS A 144 -2.19 8.78 11.15
CA HIS A 144 -2.54 8.48 9.76
C HIS A 144 -2.99 7.03 9.56
N ALA A 145 -2.91 6.17 10.59
CA ALA A 145 -3.59 4.88 10.60
C ALA A 145 -5.09 4.99 10.21
N ALA A 146 -5.73 6.11 10.53
CA ALA A 146 -7.13 6.35 10.19
C ALA A 146 -7.38 6.68 8.71
N SER A 147 -6.37 7.11 7.95
CA SER A 147 -6.50 7.37 6.52
C SER A 147 -6.45 6.10 5.67
N ILE A 148 -6.03 4.95 6.25
CA ILE A 148 -6.06 3.67 5.56
C ILE A 148 -7.53 3.22 5.45
N GLN A 149 -8.03 3.24 4.22
CA GLN A 149 -9.35 2.76 3.87
C GLN A 149 -9.32 1.23 3.70
N LEU A 150 -10.29 0.54 4.28
CA LEU A 150 -10.42 -0.92 4.21
C LEU A 150 -11.69 -1.39 3.48
N ASP A 151 -12.40 -0.46 2.83
CA ASP A 151 -13.60 -0.69 2.03
C ASP A 151 -13.29 -0.97 0.55
N HIS A 152 -12.18 -0.43 0.03
CA HIS A 152 -11.73 -0.59 -1.34
C HIS A 152 -10.27 -1.05 -1.40
N HIS A 153 -10.02 -2.25 -1.93
CA HIS A 153 -8.68 -2.87 -2.00
C HIS A 153 -7.93 -2.93 -0.66
N PRO A 154 -8.54 -3.48 0.40
CA PRO A 154 -7.99 -3.46 1.75
C PRO A 154 -6.65 -4.19 1.88
N TRP A 155 -6.31 -5.11 0.97
CA TRP A 155 -5.13 -5.95 1.08
C TRP A 155 -3.80 -5.19 1.21
N HIS A 156 -3.57 -4.16 0.38
CA HIS A 156 -2.23 -3.55 0.25
C HIS A 156 -1.77 -2.88 1.55
N TYR A 157 -2.56 -1.93 2.07
CA TYR A 157 -2.24 -1.23 3.32
C TYR A 157 -2.86 -1.87 4.57
N GLY A 158 -3.86 -2.74 4.41
CA GLY A 158 -4.49 -3.41 5.54
C GLY A 158 -3.55 -4.38 6.26
N GLN A 159 -2.60 -5.00 5.55
CA GLN A 159 -1.61 -5.89 6.17
C GLN A 159 -0.72 -5.15 7.17
N LEU A 160 -0.27 -3.95 6.78
CA LEU A 160 0.51 -3.06 7.65
C LEU A 160 -0.26 -2.75 8.94
N LEU A 161 -1.53 -2.37 8.81
CA LEU A 161 -2.39 -2.07 9.96
C LEU A 161 -2.65 -3.31 10.82
N ALA A 162 -2.88 -4.47 10.19
CA ALA A 162 -3.16 -5.73 10.88
C ALA A 162 -1.96 -6.17 11.74
N GLN A 163 -0.74 -5.97 11.26
CA GLN A 163 0.48 -6.34 11.98
C GLN A 163 0.81 -5.35 13.10
N LEU A 164 0.74 -4.04 12.83
CA LEU A 164 1.15 -3.01 13.78
C LEU A 164 0.07 -2.67 14.81
N ARG A 165 -1.21 -2.70 14.41
CA ARG A 165 -2.36 -2.30 15.24
C ARG A 165 -3.52 -3.29 15.08
N PRO A 166 -3.33 -4.55 15.52
CA PRO A 166 -4.28 -5.61 15.24
C PRO A 166 -5.69 -5.35 15.81
N SER A 167 -5.80 -4.86 17.05
CA SER A 167 -7.10 -4.56 17.66
C SER A 167 -7.85 -3.45 16.91
N TYR A 168 -7.12 -2.40 16.50
CA TYR A 168 -7.69 -1.32 15.69
C TYR A 168 -8.15 -1.84 14.33
N THR A 169 -7.35 -2.68 13.67
CA THR A 169 -7.73 -3.33 12.40
C THR A 169 -9.03 -4.10 12.53
N LEU A 170 -9.18 -4.93 13.57
CA LEU A 170 -10.41 -5.69 13.79
C LEU A 170 -11.63 -4.79 14.02
N SER A 171 -11.46 -3.65 14.72
CA SER A 171 -12.54 -2.66 14.87
C SER A 171 -12.92 -2.03 13.53
N ARG A 172 -11.92 -1.55 12.77
CA ARG A 172 -12.12 -0.92 11.46
C ARG A 172 -12.77 -1.86 10.45
N LEU A 173 -12.36 -3.12 10.40
CA LEU A 173 -13.00 -4.13 9.55
C LEU A 173 -14.49 -4.30 9.92
N ARG A 174 -14.87 -4.25 11.20
CA ARG A 174 -16.29 -4.32 11.60
C ARG A 174 -17.06 -3.04 11.26
N GLU A 175 -16.44 -1.89 11.47
CA GLU A 175 -17.04 -0.56 11.20
C GLU A 175 -17.28 -0.31 9.70
N THR A 176 -16.33 -0.68 8.84
CA THR A 176 -16.43 -0.46 7.39
C THR A 176 -17.10 -1.62 6.66
N ARG A 177 -17.71 -2.56 7.40
CA ARG A 177 -18.40 -3.70 6.83
C ARG A 177 -19.62 -3.23 6.04
N ARG A 178 -19.82 -3.79 4.85
CA ARG A 178 -21.02 -3.51 4.05
C ARG A 178 -22.28 -3.98 4.78
N ARG A 179 -23.40 -3.29 4.56
CA ARG A 179 -24.68 -3.53 5.27
C ARG A 179 -25.24 -4.95 5.08
N ASP A 180 -24.93 -5.58 3.95
CA ASP A 180 -25.33 -6.94 3.57
C ASP A 180 -24.50 -8.05 4.23
N VAL A 181 -23.32 -7.73 4.77
CA VAL A 181 -22.41 -8.69 5.42
C VAL A 181 -22.77 -8.81 6.91
N ARG A 182 -23.18 -10.00 7.38
CA ARG A 182 -23.58 -10.21 8.79
C ARG A 182 -22.51 -10.88 9.61
N SER A 183 -21.68 -11.70 8.96
CA SER A 183 -20.66 -12.50 9.60
C SER A 183 -19.37 -12.50 8.79
N TRP A 184 -18.31 -13.12 9.33
CA TRP A 184 -17.12 -13.42 8.53
C TRP A 184 -17.39 -14.45 7.44
N ASP A 185 -18.52 -15.15 7.47
CA ASP A 185 -18.95 -16.09 6.41
C ASP A 185 -19.42 -15.37 5.14
N ASP A 186 -19.87 -14.12 5.26
CA ASP A 186 -20.37 -13.31 4.15
C ASP A 186 -19.34 -12.27 3.63
N GLU A 187 -18.16 -12.21 4.26
CA GLU A 187 -17.16 -11.17 4.04
C GLU A 187 -16.17 -11.53 2.91
N GLN A 188 -15.60 -10.51 2.25
CA GLN A 188 -14.59 -10.67 1.20
C GLN A 188 -13.33 -11.40 1.71
N GLY A 189 -12.66 -12.14 0.82
CA GLY A 189 -11.53 -13.01 1.19
C GLY A 189 -10.37 -12.22 1.78
N ASP A 190 -10.00 -11.11 1.15
CA ASP A 190 -8.94 -10.21 1.62
C ASP A 190 -9.21 -9.64 3.03
N ARG A 191 -10.42 -9.18 3.32
CA ARG A 191 -10.84 -8.66 4.64
C ARG A 191 -10.80 -9.75 5.71
N VAL A 192 -11.18 -10.97 5.36
CA VAL A 192 -11.06 -12.13 6.26
C VAL A 192 -9.61 -12.51 6.50
N ALA A 193 -8.75 -12.43 5.47
CA ALA A 193 -7.33 -12.65 5.62
C ALA A 193 -6.68 -11.60 6.54
N LEU A 194 -7.03 -10.33 6.40
CA LEU A 194 -6.57 -9.27 7.32
C LEU A 194 -7.00 -9.50 8.76
N ALA A 195 -8.23 -9.98 8.97
CA ALA A 195 -8.68 -10.37 10.31
C ALA A 195 -7.83 -11.53 10.87
N GLY A 196 -7.44 -12.49 10.02
CA GLY A 196 -6.49 -13.55 10.37
C GLY A 196 -5.12 -13.00 10.79
N ILE A 197 -4.54 -12.08 10.02
CA ILE A 197 -3.24 -11.44 10.33
C ILE A 197 -3.31 -10.69 11.66
N ALA A 198 -4.40 -9.96 11.90
CA ALA A 198 -4.60 -9.25 13.16
C ALA A 198 -4.74 -10.21 14.35
N LEU A 199 -5.42 -11.35 14.18
CA LEU A 199 -5.55 -12.38 15.21
C LEU A 199 -4.21 -13.09 15.48
N GLU A 200 -3.41 -13.34 14.45
CA GLU A 200 -2.04 -13.87 14.58
C GLU A 200 -1.17 -12.92 15.40
N ALA A 201 -1.17 -11.63 15.06
CA ALA A 201 -0.42 -10.60 15.80
C ALA A 201 -0.91 -10.39 17.25
N LEU A 202 -2.13 -10.84 17.57
CA LEU A 202 -2.67 -10.88 18.94
C LEU A 202 -2.41 -12.23 19.63
N HIS A 203 -1.55 -13.07 19.08
CA HIS A 203 -1.22 -14.40 19.58
C HIS A 203 -2.46 -15.31 19.73
N ARG A 204 -3.37 -15.30 18.73
CA ARG A 204 -4.55 -16.17 18.65
C ARG A 204 -4.47 -17.15 17.48
N PRO A 205 -3.49 -18.08 17.47
CA PRO A 205 -3.12 -18.89 16.30
C PRO A 205 -4.28 -19.73 15.75
N LYS A 206 -5.06 -20.38 16.63
CA LYS A 206 -6.23 -21.20 16.22
C LYS A 206 -7.29 -20.38 15.48
N GLN A 207 -7.56 -19.15 15.92
CA GLN A 207 -8.52 -18.25 15.28
C GLN A 207 -7.96 -17.69 13.97
N ALA A 208 -6.67 -17.36 13.94
CA ALA A 208 -5.98 -16.90 12.73
C ALA A 208 -6.02 -17.97 11.62
N ALA A 209 -5.66 -19.21 11.95
CA ALA A 209 -5.70 -20.33 11.00
C ALA A 209 -7.11 -20.57 10.45
N ALA A 210 -8.14 -20.47 11.29
CA ALA A 210 -9.53 -20.59 10.85
C ALA A 210 -9.91 -19.47 9.85
N MET A 211 -9.46 -18.23 10.09
CA MET A 211 -9.68 -17.11 9.17
C MET A 211 -8.91 -17.30 7.86
N TYR A 212 -7.65 -17.76 7.90
CA TYR A 212 -6.87 -18.01 6.69
C TYR A 212 -7.48 -19.07 5.80
N ARG A 213 -7.90 -20.21 6.35
CA ARG A 213 -8.62 -21.25 5.58
C ARG A 213 -9.90 -20.70 4.95
N LYS A 214 -10.64 -19.86 5.70
CA LYS A 214 -11.87 -19.22 5.21
C LYS A 214 -11.59 -18.22 4.06
N ALA A 215 -10.51 -17.44 4.17
CA ALA A 215 -10.08 -16.53 3.10
C ALA A 215 -9.67 -17.28 1.83
N LEU A 216 -8.88 -18.35 1.96
CA LEU A 216 -8.43 -19.19 0.85
C LEU A 216 -9.58 -19.87 0.11
N ALA A 217 -10.63 -20.29 0.83
CA ALA A 217 -11.82 -20.88 0.22
C ALA A 217 -12.59 -19.90 -0.68
N ARG A 218 -12.40 -18.59 -0.50
CA ARG A 218 -13.05 -17.54 -1.31
C ARG A 218 -12.17 -17.04 -2.43
N GLU A 219 -10.90 -16.84 -2.14
CA GLU A 219 -9.97 -16.12 -3.00
C GLU A 219 -8.64 -16.86 -3.09
N GLY A 220 -8.52 -17.72 -4.10
CA GLY A 220 -7.32 -18.56 -4.28
C GLY A 220 -6.02 -17.78 -4.52
N TRP A 221 -6.09 -16.52 -4.98
CA TRP A 221 -4.91 -15.68 -5.17
C TRP A 221 -4.17 -15.37 -3.85
N LEU A 222 -4.86 -15.49 -2.71
CA LEU A 222 -4.27 -15.32 -1.38
C LEU A 222 -3.34 -16.48 -0.96
N ALA A 223 -3.36 -17.61 -1.67
CA ALA A 223 -2.57 -18.80 -1.33
C ALA A 223 -1.08 -18.53 -1.17
N GLY A 224 -0.50 -17.71 -2.05
CA GLY A 224 0.93 -17.35 -1.98
C GLY A 224 1.31 -16.57 -0.72
N PHE A 225 0.36 -15.91 -0.08
CA PHE A 225 0.58 -15.12 1.14
C PHE A 225 0.21 -15.86 2.41
N LEU A 226 -0.84 -16.69 2.37
CA LEU A 226 -1.43 -17.30 3.58
C LEU A 226 -0.92 -18.72 3.86
N ASN A 227 -0.49 -19.48 2.85
CA ASN A 227 0.00 -20.84 3.07
C ASN A 227 1.25 -20.87 3.98
N PRO A 228 2.29 -20.04 3.76
CA PRO A 228 3.45 -20.03 4.66
C PRO A 228 3.08 -19.70 6.11
N ARG A 229 2.10 -18.81 6.31
CA ARG A 229 1.59 -18.47 7.65
C ARG A 229 0.84 -19.64 8.29
N LEU A 230 0.02 -20.35 7.51
CA LEU A 230 -0.72 -21.53 7.99
C LEU A 230 0.20 -22.68 8.40
N GLU A 231 1.27 -22.91 7.64
CA GLU A 231 2.30 -23.91 7.94
C GLU A 231 2.97 -23.60 9.29
N ASN A 232 3.46 -22.36 9.47
CA ASN A 232 4.07 -21.91 10.72
C ASN A 232 3.13 -22.02 11.94
N LEU A 233 1.82 -21.80 11.74
CA LEU A 233 0.82 -21.93 12.81
C LEU A 233 0.46 -23.37 13.16
N GLY A 234 0.69 -24.33 12.26
CA GLY A 234 0.46 -25.76 12.50
C GLY A 234 1.50 -26.33 13.45
N GLU A 235 2.76 -25.98 13.23
CA GLU A 235 3.90 -26.39 14.08
C GLU A 235 3.73 -25.94 15.54
N THR A 236 3.18 -24.74 15.77
CA THR A 236 3.02 -24.21 17.14
C THR A 236 1.90 -24.86 17.95
N VAL A 237 0.94 -25.53 17.31
CA VAL A 237 -0.23 -26.11 18.02
C VAL A 237 0.02 -27.54 18.49
N GLU A 238 0.98 -28.24 17.88
CA GLU A 238 1.36 -29.60 18.26
C GLU A 238 2.25 -29.62 19.52
N GLU A 239 3.06 -28.59 19.77
CA GLU A 239 3.92 -28.49 20.97
C GLU A 239 3.13 -28.24 22.27
N ASP A 240 2.01 -27.53 22.22
CA ASP A 240 1.17 -27.23 23.41
C ASP A 240 0.33 -28.44 23.90
N GLN A 241 0.39 -29.59 23.23
CA GLN A 241 -0.41 -30.79 23.60
C GLN A 241 0.36 -31.85 24.40
N GLU A 242 1.66 -31.68 24.66
CA GLU A 242 2.48 -32.70 25.34
C GLU A 242 2.63 -32.53 26.86
N ASP A 243 2.17 -31.43 27.48
CA ASP A 243 2.49 -31.12 28.89
C ASP A 243 1.35 -31.36 29.92
N ASP A 244 0.18 -31.87 29.54
CA ASP A 244 -0.97 -32.00 30.46
C ASP A 244 -1.32 -33.43 30.92
N ASP A 245 -0.47 -34.44 30.63
CA ASP A 245 -0.75 -35.86 30.94
C ASP A 245 0.11 -36.47 32.09
N GLU A 246 0.76 -35.65 32.93
CA GLU A 246 1.35 -36.10 34.19
C GLU A 246 0.71 -35.43 35.42
N SER A 247 -0.42 -35.98 35.91
CA SER A 247 -0.88 -35.89 37.31
C SER A 247 -1.95 -36.91 37.67
#